data_AF-A0A1B6EBT4-F1
#
_entry.id   AF-A0A1B6EBT4-F1
#
_cell.length_a   1.000
_cell.length_b   1.000
_cell.length_c   1.000
_cell.angle_alpha   90.00
_cell.angle_beta   90.00
_cell.angle_gamma   90.00
#
_symmetry.space_group_name_H-M   'P 1'
#
loop_
_entity.id
_entity.type
_entity.pdbx_description
1 polymer ?
#
loop_
_entity_poly.entity_id
_entity_poly.type
_entity_poly.pdbx_seq_one_letter_code
_entity_poly.pdbx_strand_id
1 'polypeptide(L)'
;NTSCSKKYVVHQKYNDDLLKFGFTSTIENDIIVPECVICGFKLSNSAMVPSKLQRHLVTNHPSLSTKDKSYFERSLSSKIKQVKVFEKQLCVSEKAQEASYEIAELIAVNLKPHNLAE
;
A
#
# COMPACT_ATOMS: atom_id res chain seq x y z
N ASN A 1 -9.94 14.89 11.29
CA ASN A 1 -8.70 14.21 10.83
C ASN A 1 -8.86 13.77 9.39
N THR A 2 -8.44 14.61 8.46
CA THR A 2 -8.48 14.31 7.02
C THR A 2 -7.20 13.57 6.61
N SER A 3 -7.32 12.35 6.09
CA SER A 3 -7.02 12.04 4.67
C SER A 3 -6.69 10.57 4.44
N CYS A 4 -7.50 9.95 3.59
CA CYS A 4 -7.08 8.86 2.72
C CYS A 4 -5.76 9.31 2.03
N SER A 5 -4.65 8.70 2.42
CA SER A 5 -3.32 9.33 2.44
C SER A 5 -2.78 9.74 1.07
N LYS A 6 -2.08 10.90 1.02
CA LYS A 6 -1.21 11.29 -0.10
C LYS A 6 0.01 10.36 -0.15
N LYS A 7 0.24 9.67 -1.28
CA LYS A 7 1.50 8.95 -1.52
C LYS A 7 2.34 9.70 -2.55
N TYR A 8 3.55 10.07 -2.13
CA TYR A 8 4.58 10.66 -2.99
C TYR A 8 5.15 9.60 -3.92
N VAL A 9 5.13 9.90 -5.23
CA VAL A 9 5.73 9.07 -6.28
C VAL A 9 7.20 9.43 -6.40
N VAL A 10 8.11 8.49 -6.13
CA VAL A 10 9.55 8.71 -6.32
C VAL A 10 9.95 8.55 -7.78
N HIS A 11 10.89 9.40 -8.20
CA HIS A 11 11.50 9.58 -9.52
C HIS A 11 11.40 8.40 -10.53
N GLN A 12 10.76 8.68 -11.66
CA GLN A 12 10.43 7.76 -12.76
C GLN A 12 11.62 7.08 -13.46
N LYS A 13 12.83 7.65 -13.43
CA LYS A 13 13.98 7.15 -14.22
C LYS A 13 14.68 5.91 -13.64
N TYR A 14 14.67 5.71 -12.32
CA TYR A 14 15.31 4.54 -11.69
C TYR A 14 14.41 3.28 -11.73
N ASN A 15 13.13 3.44 -12.04
CA ASN A 15 12.14 2.37 -11.91
C ASN A 15 12.23 1.34 -13.04
N ASP A 16 12.59 1.76 -14.27
CA ASP A 16 12.58 0.88 -15.44
C ASP A 16 13.62 -0.26 -15.37
N ASP A 17 14.83 0.04 -14.87
CA ASP A 17 15.90 -0.95 -14.71
C ASP A 17 15.73 -1.88 -13.50
N LEU A 18 14.91 -1.50 -12.53
CA LEU A 18 14.56 -2.37 -11.39
C LEU A 18 13.41 -3.29 -11.77
N LEU A 19 12.49 -2.80 -12.60
CA LEU A 19 11.31 -3.54 -13.01
C LEU A 19 11.65 -4.77 -13.86
N LYS A 20 12.74 -4.75 -14.63
CA LYS A 20 13.27 -5.96 -15.31
C LYS A 20 13.65 -7.08 -14.35
N PHE A 21 13.94 -6.76 -13.09
CA PHE A 21 14.19 -7.73 -12.02
C PHE A 21 12.97 -7.97 -11.12
N GLY A 22 11.82 -7.37 -11.46
CA GLY A 22 10.59 -7.46 -10.67
C GLY A 22 10.54 -6.58 -9.43
N PHE A 23 11.26 -5.45 -9.44
CA PHE A 23 11.32 -4.50 -8.32
C PHE A 23 10.83 -3.11 -8.69
N THR A 24 10.27 -2.42 -7.69
CA THR A 24 10.00 -0.98 -7.69
C THR A 24 10.75 -0.32 -6.53
N SER A 25 10.72 1.01 -6.44
CA SER A 25 11.33 1.75 -5.34
C SER A 25 10.27 2.49 -4.52
N THR A 26 10.39 2.42 -3.20
CA THR A 26 9.60 3.21 -2.24
C THR A 26 10.53 4.07 -1.39
N ILE A 27 10.02 5.16 -0.81
CA ILE A 27 10.77 5.96 0.16
C ILE A 27 10.32 5.58 1.56
N GLU A 28 11.26 5.22 2.43
CA GLU A 28 11.04 5.04 3.86
C GLU A 28 12.11 5.81 4.63
N ASN A 29 11.69 6.70 5.53
CA ASN A 29 12.59 7.56 6.32
C ASN A 29 13.64 8.28 5.44
N ASP A 30 13.19 8.91 4.35
CA ASP A 30 14.02 9.60 3.35
C ASP A 30 15.03 8.71 2.61
N ILE A 31 14.95 7.39 2.76
CA ILE A 31 15.83 6.41 2.11
C ILE A 31 15.03 5.68 1.03
N ILE A 32 15.64 5.51 -0.14
CA ILE A 32 15.05 4.70 -1.23
C ILE A 32 15.25 3.23 -0.89
N VAL A 33 14.14 2.47 -0.87
CA VAL A 33 14.08 1.06 -0.52
C VAL A 33 13.47 0.30 -1.70
N PRO A 34 14.17 -0.70 -2.26
CA PRO A 34 13.62 -1.57 -3.30
C PRO A 34 12.57 -2.53 -2.74
N GLU A 35 11.42 -2.61 -3.39
CA GLU A 35 10.28 -3.46 -3.05
C GLU A 35 9.97 -4.43 -4.19
N CYS A 36 9.82 -5.72 -3.88
CA CYS A 36 9.42 -6.73 -4.85
C CYS A 36 7.95 -6.54 -5.28
N VAL A 37 7.70 -6.52 -6.59
CA VAL A 37 6.34 -6.36 -7.14
C VAL A 37 5.46 -7.57 -6.84
N ILE A 38 6.04 -8.76 -6.68
CA ILE A 38 5.30 -10.02 -6.51
C ILE A 38 4.87 -10.23 -5.06
N CYS A 39 5.80 -10.14 -4.11
CA CYS A 39 5.54 -10.43 -2.70
C CYS A 39 5.50 -9.20 -1.79
N GLY A 40 5.88 -8.01 -2.29
CA GLY A 40 5.98 -6.81 -1.46
C GLY A 40 7.17 -6.80 -0.49
N PHE A 41 8.07 -7.79 -0.55
CA PHE A 41 9.23 -7.83 0.31
C PHE A 41 10.17 -6.66 0.00
N LYS A 42 10.62 -5.96 1.04
CA LYS A 42 11.52 -4.82 0.94
C LYS A 42 12.95 -5.24 1.25
N LEU A 43 13.86 -4.92 0.35
CA LEU A 43 15.29 -5.14 0.54
C LEU A 43 15.95 -3.84 1.01
N SER A 44 17.12 -3.92 1.64
CA SER A 44 17.90 -2.73 2.01
C SER A 44 18.27 -1.88 0.79
N ASN A 45 18.53 -0.58 0.97
CA ASN A 45 19.04 0.30 -0.08
C ASN A 45 20.31 -0.27 -0.75
N SER A 46 21.22 -0.83 0.03
CA SER A 46 22.44 -1.48 -0.46
C SER A 46 22.20 -2.69 -1.36
N ALA A 47 20.98 -3.25 -1.36
CA ALA A 47 20.59 -4.37 -2.20
C ALA A 47 19.94 -3.94 -3.53
N MET A 48 19.93 -2.65 -3.88
CA MET A 48 19.47 -2.13 -5.17
C MET A 48 20.38 -2.52 -6.37
N VAL A 49 21.37 -3.38 -6.16
CA VAL A 49 22.24 -3.88 -7.23
C VAL A 49 21.60 -5.07 -7.96
N PRO A 50 21.71 -5.16 -9.29
CA PRO A 50 21.06 -6.20 -10.11
C PRO A 50 21.21 -7.64 -9.61
N SER A 51 22.42 -8.01 -9.19
CA SER A 51 22.73 -9.37 -8.71
C SER A 51 21.95 -9.75 -7.44
N LYS A 52 21.68 -8.77 -6.56
CA LYS A 52 20.93 -9.00 -5.32
C LYS A 52 19.43 -9.10 -5.59
N LEU A 53 18.90 -8.27 -6.50
CA LEU A 53 17.51 -8.31 -6.95
C LEU A 53 17.21 -9.63 -7.67
N GLN A 54 18.06 -10.02 -8.62
CA GLN A 54 17.93 -11.28 -9.34
C GLN A 54 18.02 -12.49 -8.39
N ARG A 55 18.92 -12.48 -7.41
CA ARG A 55 19.00 -13.54 -6.40
C ARG A 55 17.69 -13.68 -5.63
N HIS A 56 17.07 -12.57 -5.21
CA HIS A 56 15.76 -12.63 -4.54
C HIS A 56 14.72 -13.31 -5.44
N LEU A 57 14.63 -12.91 -6.71
CA LEU A 57 13.67 -13.48 -7.66
C LEU A 57 13.90 -14.98 -7.89
N VAL A 58 15.15 -15.42 -8.09
CA VAL A 58 15.48 -16.85 -8.28
C VAL A 58 15.18 -17.69 -7.04
N THR A 59 15.45 -17.16 -5.85
CA THR A 59 15.30 -17.92 -4.60
C THR A 59 13.87 -17.95 -4.07
N ASN A 60 13.14 -16.84 -4.16
CA ASN A 60 11.78 -16.72 -3.60
C ASN A 60 10.69 -16.96 -4.66
N HIS A 61 10.99 -16.72 -5.93
CA HIS A 61 10.04 -16.80 -7.04
C HIS A 61 10.65 -17.52 -8.25
N PRO A 62 11.14 -18.77 -8.11
CA PRO A 62 11.87 -19.48 -9.17
C PRO A 62 11.07 -19.58 -10.48
N SER A 63 9.75 -19.79 -10.39
CA SER A 63 8.84 -19.88 -11.54
C SER A 63 8.65 -18.56 -12.30
N LEU A 64 9.00 -17.44 -11.67
CA LEU A 64 8.87 -16.09 -12.23
C LEU A 64 10.22 -15.50 -12.64
N SER A 65 11.34 -16.16 -12.30
CA SER A 65 12.70 -15.68 -12.58
C SER A 65 13.03 -15.53 -14.06
N THR A 66 12.32 -16.25 -14.93
CA THR A 66 12.48 -16.22 -16.39
C THR A 66 11.51 -15.27 -17.09
N LYS A 67 10.61 -14.61 -16.35
CA LYS A 67 9.64 -13.68 -16.92
C LYS A 67 10.31 -12.37 -17.30
N ASP A 68 9.82 -11.77 -18.38
CA ASP A 68 10.32 -10.51 -18.88
C ASP A 68 9.67 -9.30 -18.17
N LYS A 69 10.19 -8.10 -18.46
CA LYS A 69 9.71 -6.84 -17.90
C LYS A 69 8.20 -6.65 -18.07
N SER A 70 7.61 -7.05 -19.21
CA SER A 70 6.18 -6.84 -19.48
C SER A 70 5.29 -7.58 -18.47
N TYR A 71 5.75 -8.74 -17.99
CA TYR A 71 5.05 -9.47 -16.93
C TYR A 71 4.99 -8.65 -15.65
N PHE A 72 6.13 -8.09 -15.24
CA PHE A 72 6.22 -7.27 -14.02
C PHE A 72 5.47 -5.94 -14.16
N GLU A 73 5.45 -5.33 -15.35
CA GLU A 73 4.61 -4.15 -15.64
C GLU A 73 3.11 -4.44 -15.45
N ARG A 74 2.63 -5.58 -15.95
CA ARG A 74 1.23 -6.01 -15.75
C ARG A 74 0.93 -6.29 -14.29
N SER A 75 1.83 -6.98 -13.59
CA SER A 75 1.69 -7.29 -12.17
C SER A 75 1.65 -6.02 -11.32
N LEU A 76 2.54 -5.06 -11.58
CA LEU A 76 2.56 -3.76 -10.91
C LEU A 76 1.26 -2.98 -11.17
N SER A 77 0.80 -2.95 -12.43
CA SER A 77 -0.45 -2.30 -12.81
C SER A 77 -1.65 -2.90 -12.08
N SER A 78 -1.69 -4.23 -11.96
CA SER A 78 -2.72 -4.95 -11.20
C SER A 78 -2.68 -4.59 -9.71
N LYS A 79 -1.47 -4.61 -9.10
CA LYS A 79 -1.25 -4.23 -7.70
C LYS A 79 -1.75 -2.81 -7.41
N ILE A 80 -1.40 -1.84 -8.26
CA ILE A 80 -1.84 -0.45 -8.12
C ILE A 80 -3.37 -0.33 -8.19
N LYS A 81 -4.02 -1.06 -9.11
CA LYS A 81 -5.49 -1.07 -9.20
C LYS A 81 -6.12 -1.64 -7.93
N GLN A 82 -5.60 -2.75 -7.42
CA GLN A 82 -6.10 -3.37 -6.20
C GLN A 82 -5.96 -2.43 -4.99
N VAL A 83 -4.80 -1.78 -4.83
CA VAL A 83 -4.58 -0.78 -3.76
C VAL A 83 -5.60 0.34 -3.84
N LYS A 84 -5.85 0.90 -5.03
CA LYS A 84 -6.84 1.98 -5.22
C LYS A 84 -8.27 1.54 -4.84
N VAL A 85 -8.66 0.32 -5.23
CA VAL A 85 -9.98 -0.22 -4.87
C VAL A 85 -10.10 -0.37 -3.35
N PHE A 86 -9.06 -0.91 -2.72
CA PHE A 86 -9.03 -1.12 -1.27
C PHE A 86 -9.06 0.21 -0.50
N GLU A 87 -8.26 1.21 -0.90
CA GLU A 87 -8.26 2.55 -0.31
C GLU A 87 -9.64 3.21 -0.40
N LYS A 88 -10.33 3.07 -1.55
CA LYS A 88 -11.70 3.58 -1.70
C LYS A 88 -12.67 2.89 -0.73
N GLN A 89 -12.58 1.57 -0.59
CA GLN A 89 -13.46 0.82 0.30
C GLN A 89 -13.23 1.19 1.78
N LEU A 90 -11.98 1.34 2.20
CA LEU A 90 -11.64 1.79 3.55
C LEU A 90 -12.18 3.20 3.83
N CYS A 91 -12.02 4.14 2.89
CA CYS A 91 -12.54 5.50 3.03
C CYS A 91 -14.07 5.53 3.18
N VAL A 92 -14.79 4.66 2.47
CA VAL A 92 -16.25 4.52 2.63
C VAL A 92 -16.59 3.98 4.03
N SER A 93 -15.85 2.98 4.51
CA SER A 93 -16.05 2.41 5.85
C SER A 93 -15.79 3.42 6.96
N GLU A 94 -14.73 4.24 6.83
CA GLU A 94 -14.38 5.28 7.80
C GLU A 94 -15.51 6.31 7.94
N LYS A 95 -16.04 6.80 6.81
CA LYS A 95 -17.17 7.75 6.81
C LYS A 95 -18.45 7.16 7.39
N ALA A 96 -18.72 5.88 7.10
CA ALA A 96 -19.89 5.20 7.66
C ALA A 96 -19.76 5.01 9.18
N GLN A 97 -18.55 4.73 9.66
CA GLN A 97 -18.26 4.61 11.09
C GLN A 97 -18.40 5.97 11.79
N GLU A 98 -17.87 7.04 11.19
CA GLU A 98 -18.00 8.42 11.70
C GLU A 98 -19.48 8.81 11.85
N ALA A 99 -20.30 8.61 10.80
CA ALA A 99 -21.73 8.90 10.87
C ALA A 99 -22.47 8.04 11.92
N SER A 100 -22.10 6.76 12.07
CA SER A 100 -22.69 5.88 13.08
C SER A 100 -22.36 6.34 14.49
N TYR A 101 -21.14 6.83 14.72
CA TYR A 101 -20.70 7.39 15.99
C TYR A 101 -21.48 8.68 16.32
N GLU A 102 -21.64 9.59 15.36
CA GLU A 102 -22.44 10.82 15.55
C GLU A 102 -23.89 10.50 15.95
N ILE A 103 -24.52 9.51 15.30
CA ILE A 103 -25.87 9.09 15.65
C ILE A 103 -25.92 8.51 17.07
N ALA A 104 -24.96 7.68 17.46
CA ALA A 104 -24.89 7.11 18.81
C ALA A 104 -24.71 8.20 19.89
N GLU A 105 -23.90 9.23 19.61
CA GLU A 105 -23.74 10.38 20.50
C GLU A 105 -25.05 11.16 20.67
N LEU A 106 -25.75 11.45 19.58
CA LEU A 106 -27.07 12.10 19.62
C LEU A 106 -28.06 11.28 20.46
N ILE A 107 -28.10 9.96 20.28
CA ILE A 107 -28.95 9.07 21.07
C ILE A 107 -28.57 9.13 22.55
N ALA A 108 -27.28 9.06 22.90
CA ALA A 108 -26.82 9.12 24.28
C ALA A 108 -27.14 10.45 24.98
N VAL A 109 -27.04 11.58 24.26
CA VAL A 109 -27.40 12.90 24.77
C VAL A 109 -28.90 13.01 25.04
N ASN A 110 -29.74 12.45 24.15
CA ASN A 110 -31.20 12.47 24.29
C ASN A 110 -31.72 11.42 25.30
N LEU A 111 -30.99 10.33 25.53
CA LEU A 111 -31.31 9.29 26.52
C LEU A 111 -30.78 9.58 27.93
N LYS A 112 -30.37 10.83 28.21
CA LYS A 112 -30.05 11.26 29.57
C LYS A 112 -31.18 10.79 30.50
N PRO A 113 -30.89 10.04 31.59
CA PRO A 113 -31.95 9.58 32.46
C PRO A 113 -32.69 10.82 32.92
N HIS A 114 -34.00 10.87 32.65
CA HIS A 114 -34.86 11.66 33.49
C HIS A 114 -34.59 11.16 34.91
N ASN A 115 -33.74 11.89 35.65
CA ASN A 115 -33.73 11.83 37.10
C ASN A 115 -35.11 12.34 37.49
N LEU A 116 -36.05 11.41 37.45
CA LEU A 116 -37.35 11.52 38.06
C LEU A 116 -37.06 11.91 39.49
N ALA A 117 -37.48 13.12 39.82
CA ALA A 117 -37.63 13.57 41.19
C ALA A 117 -38.22 12.42 42.02
N GLU A 118 -37.46 11.93 43.00
CA GLU A 118 -38.02 11.37 44.23
C GLU A 118 -38.15 12.53 45.23
#